data_AF-A0A8B3C8J5-F1
#
_entry.id   AF-A0A8B3C8J5-F1
#
_cell.length_a   1.000
_cell.length_b   1.000
_cell.length_c   1.000
_cell.angle_alpha   90.00
_cell.angle_beta   90.00
_cell.angle_gamma   90.00
#
_symmetry.space_group_name_H-M   'P 1'
#
loop_
_entity.id
_entity.type
_entity.pdbx_description
1 polymer ?
#
loop_
_entity_poly.entity_id
_entity_poly.type
_entity_poly.pdbx_seq_one_letter_code
_entity_poly.pdbx_strand_id
1 'polypeptide(L)'
;MVSCLAPQQASVAETDQYGWNRSERVAVSFENTDTASLRTMDVVVRYGSNFSYDRLVLAVTTVTPAGYRWRDTVVVHVPDGHPGLGLYRDVSQAYRSGVCLSRPGSYLFQFEPLMPGEEVEGVAAVGMDIY
;
A
#
# COMPACT_ATOMS: atom_id res chain seq x y z
N MET A 1 31.65 -12.98 -3.08
CA MET A 1 30.86 -11.86 -3.63
C MET A 1 29.64 -11.74 -2.71
N VAL A 2 29.65 -10.80 -1.78
CA VAL A 2 28.52 -10.62 -0.85
C VAL A 2 27.50 -9.76 -1.59
N SER A 3 26.49 -10.39 -2.16
CA SER A 3 25.32 -9.67 -2.68
C SER A 3 24.58 -9.12 -1.47
N CYS A 4 24.58 -7.81 -1.27
CA CYS A 4 23.68 -7.16 -0.32
C CYS A 4 22.26 -7.30 -0.88
N LEU A 5 21.58 -8.40 -0.53
CA LEU A 5 20.14 -8.45 -0.66
C LEU A 5 19.61 -7.34 0.25
N ALA A 6 19.07 -6.31 -0.36
CA ALA A 6 18.41 -5.26 0.37
C ALA A 6 17.22 -5.91 1.09
N PRO A 7 17.02 -5.69 2.40
CA PRO A 7 15.97 -6.38 3.16
C PRO A 7 14.60 -6.05 2.56
N GLN A 8 13.81 -7.09 2.30
CA GLN A 8 12.39 -6.98 1.94
C GLN A 8 11.58 -6.74 3.22
N GLN A 9 10.67 -5.78 3.17
CA GLN A 9 9.74 -5.49 4.25
C GLN A 9 8.36 -5.17 3.70
N ALA A 10 7.40 -6.03 4.03
CA ALA A 10 5.97 -5.75 3.87
C ALA A 10 5.41 -5.16 5.16
N SER A 11 4.74 -4.03 5.07
CA SER A 11 4.05 -3.37 6.19
C SER A 11 2.63 -3.05 5.78
N VAL A 12 1.66 -3.51 6.57
CA VAL A 12 0.23 -3.46 6.27
C VAL A 12 -0.51 -2.94 7.50
N ALA A 13 -1.49 -2.08 7.28
CA ALA A 13 -2.39 -1.59 8.31
C ALA A 13 -3.83 -2.00 8.01
N GLU A 14 -4.56 -2.36 9.05
CA GLU A 14 -5.97 -2.71 8.97
C GLU A 14 -6.82 -1.48 8.62
N THR A 15 -7.93 -1.73 7.93
CA THR A 15 -8.95 -0.74 7.59
C THR A 15 -10.29 -1.17 8.17
N ASP A 16 -11.27 -0.28 8.25
CA ASP A 16 -12.65 -0.73 8.52
C ASP A 16 -13.19 -1.52 7.32
N GLN A 17 -13.17 -2.84 7.44
CA GLN A 17 -13.65 -3.74 6.38
C GLN A 17 -15.15 -3.65 6.10
N TYR A 18 -15.93 -3.07 7.02
CA TYR A 18 -17.37 -2.86 6.83
C TYR A 18 -17.66 -1.53 6.14
N GLY A 19 -16.66 -0.68 5.93
CA GLY A 19 -16.82 0.61 5.30
C GLY A 19 -15.61 1.51 5.54
N TRP A 20 -14.54 1.32 4.77
CA TRP A 20 -13.38 2.19 4.88
C TRP A 20 -13.74 3.58 4.36
N ASN A 21 -13.83 4.54 5.27
CA ASN A 21 -14.28 5.89 4.96
C ASN A 21 -13.28 6.61 4.07
N ARG A 22 -13.78 7.29 3.03
CA ARG A 22 -12.95 8.04 2.08
C ARG A 22 -12.13 9.16 2.71
N SER A 23 -12.59 9.72 3.82
CA SER A 23 -11.87 10.75 4.59
C SER A 23 -10.86 10.15 5.56
N GLU A 24 -10.94 8.85 5.82
CA GLU A 24 -10.02 8.15 6.70
C GLU A 24 -8.73 7.79 5.95
N ARG A 25 -7.61 8.18 6.57
CA ARG A 25 -6.28 7.88 6.06
C ARG A 25 -5.65 6.77 6.87
N VAL A 26 -5.22 5.73 6.16
CA VAL A 26 -4.49 4.60 6.73
C VAL A 26 -3.02 4.76 6.40
N ALA A 27 -2.11 4.40 7.31
CA ALA A 27 -0.68 4.62 7.08
C ALA A 27 0.19 3.48 7.60
N VAL A 28 1.30 3.25 6.91
CA VAL A 28 2.39 2.35 7.31
C VAL A 28 3.72 3.08 7.26
N SER A 29 4.66 2.70 8.12
CA SER A 29 6.01 3.23 8.10
C SER A 29 7.03 2.21 7.58
N PHE A 30 8.08 2.71 6.94
CA PHE A 30 9.26 1.95 6.57
C PHE A 30 10.49 2.66 7.12
N GLU A 31 11.29 1.95 7.92
CA GLU A 31 12.54 2.49 8.44
C GLU A 31 13.67 2.26 7.44
N ASN A 32 14.12 3.34 6.82
CA ASN A 32 15.21 3.27 5.87
C ASN A 32 16.56 3.46 6.55
N THR A 33 17.40 2.43 6.54
CA THR A 33 18.80 2.50 6.99
C THR A 33 19.80 2.48 5.82
N ASP A 34 19.32 2.15 4.61
CA ASP A 34 20.12 2.04 3.40
C ASP A 34 19.73 3.14 2.40
N THR A 35 20.63 4.10 2.21
CA THR A 35 20.41 5.26 1.34
C THR A 35 21.02 5.12 -0.05
N ALA A 36 21.56 3.95 -0.39
CA ALA A 36 22.23 3.70 -1.66
C ALA A 36 21.47 2.70 -2.53
N SER A 37 20.78 1.72 -1.94
CA SER A 37 20.05 0.72 -2.70
C SER A 37 18.86 1.30 -3.45
N LEU A 38 18.65 0.78 -4.66
CA LEU A 38 17.41 0.99 -5.41
C LEU A 38 16.36 0.01 -4.88
N ARG A 39 15.14 0.50 -4.70
CA ARG A 39 14.02 -0.25 -4.17
C ARG A 39 12.88 -0.33 -5.18
N THR A 40 12.17 -1.45 -5.11
CA THR A 40 10.83 -1.61 -5.68
C THR A 40 9.81 -1.56 -4.55
N MET A 41 8.67 -0.96 -4.85
CA MET A 41 7.57 -0.70 -3.93
C MET A 41 6.29 -1.14 -4.60
N ASP A 42 5.62 -2.11 -3.98
CA ASP A 42 4.33 -2.62 -4.41
C ASP A 42 3.28 -2.29 -3.35
N VAL A 43 2.14 -1.73 -3.77
CA VAL A 43 0.99 -1.56 -2.88
C VAL A 43 0.33 -2.91 -2.69
N VAL A 44 0.14 -3.29 -1.44
CA VAL A 44 -0.54 -4.54 -1.07
C VAL A 44 -1.93 -4.20 -0.55
N VAL A 45 -2.95 -4.90 -1.04
CA VAL A 45 -4.34 -4.76 -0.60
C VAL A 45 -4.88 -6.13 -0.22
N ARG A 46 -5.45 -6.20 0.98
CA ARG A 46 -6.25 -7.34 1.43
C ARG A 46 -7.72 -7.02 1.25
N TYR A 47 -8.44 -7.86 0.51
CA TYR A 47 -9.88 -7.69 0.29
C TYR A 47 -10.64 -8.99 0.54
N GLY A 48 -11.90 -8.86 0.95
CA GLY A 48 -12.81 -9.96 1.24
C GLY A 48 -13.94 -10.07 0.21
N SER A 49 -14.89 -10.97 0.49
CA SER A 49 -16.04 -11.24 -0.37
C SER A 49 -16.96 -10.05 -0.63
N ASN A 50 -16.92 -9.03 0.23
CA ASN A 50 -17.83 -7.88 0.19
C ASN A 50 -17.28 -6.72 -0.65
N PHE A 51 -16.03 -6.81 -1.13
CA PHE A 51 -15.51 -5.84 -2.08
C PHE A 51 -16.24 -6.03 -3.40
N SER A 52 -16.88 -4.98 -3.91
CA SER A 52 -17.83 -5.07 -5.04
C SER A 52 -17.28 -4.53 -6.37
N TYR A 53 -16.04 -4.04 -6.38
CA TYR A 53 -15.41 -3.44 -7.55
C TYR A 53 -14.37 -4.37 -8.17
N ASP A 54 -14.08 -4.17 -9.45
CA ASP A 54 -13.00 -4.86 -10.19
C ASP A 54 -11.60 -4.29 -9.89
N ARG A 55 -11.55 -3.14 -9.23
CA ARG A 55 -10.31 -2.45 -8.85
C ARG A 55 -10.52 -1.52 -7.67
N LEU A 56 -9.45 -1.30 -6.93
CA LEU A 56 -9.35 -0.27 -5.90
C LEU A 56 -8.43 0.83 -6.41
N VAL A 57 -8.94 2.06 -6.47
CA VAL A 57 -8.12 3.24 -6.79
C VAL A 57 -7.71 3.90 -5.47
N LEU A 58 -6.40 4.12 -5.29
CA LEU A 58 -5.82 4.68 -4.08
C LEU A 58 -5.03 5.94 -4.42
N ALA A 59 -5.13 6.96 -3.57
CA ALA A 59 -4.07 7.94 -3.46
C ALA A 59 -3.03 7.42 -2.47
N VAL A 60 -1.76 7.43 -2.89
CA VAL A 60 -0.62 7.11 -2.03
C VAL A 60 0.16 8.40 -1.78
N THR A 61 0.22 8.84 -0.53
CA THR A 61 1.07 9.97 -0.12
C THR A 61 2.29 9.44 0.62
N THR A 62 3.47 9.63 0.04
CA THR A 62 4.76 9.36 0.68
C THR A 62 5.24 10.59 1.42
N VAL A 63 5.57 10.46 2.70
CA VAL A 63 6.20 11.50 3.52
C VAL A 63 7.61 11.04 3.88
N THR A 64 8.61 11.82 3.47
CA THR A 64 10.02 11.54 3.77
C THR A 64 10.35 11.85 5.25
N PRO A 65 11.48 11.35 5.78
CA PRO A 65 11.93 11.69 7.14
C PRO A 65 12.11 13.21 7.36
N ALA A 66 12.40 13.96 6.30
CA ALA A 66 12.54 15.42 6.33
C ALA A 66 11.21 16.16 6.16
N GLY A 67 10.09 15.44 6.05
CA GLY A 67 8.74 16.01 5.93
C GLY A 67 8.29 16.36 4.51
N TYR A 68 9.12 16.17 3.48
CA TYR A 68 8.69 16.32 2.08
C TYR A 68 7.57 15.33 1.76
N ARG A 69 6.58 15.79 1.00
CA ARG A 69 5.41 15.00 0.64
C ARG A 69 5.32 14.85 -0.87
N TRP A 70 5.06 13.64 -1.31
CA TRP A 70 4.73 13.32 -2.70
C TRP A 70 3.43 12.52 -2.71
N ARG A 71 2.50 12.88 -3.59
CA ARG A 71 1.22 12.18 -3.74
C ARG A 71 1.08 11.66 -5.14
N ASP A 72 0.64 10.42 -5.26
CA ASP A 72 0.44 9.72 -6.51
C ASP A 72 -0.85 8.88 -6.45
N THR A 73 -1.29 8.38 -7.60
CA THR A 73 -2.47 7.53 -7.72
C THR A 73 -2.08 6.13 -8.18
N VAL A 74 -2.57 5.10 -7.50
CA VAL A 74 -2.37 3.69 -7.84
C VAL A 74 -3.72 3.03 -8.11
N VAL A 75 -3.79 2.22 -9.16
CA VAL A 75 -4.96 1.39 -9.46
C VAL A 75 -4.60 -0.05 -9.20
N VAL A 76 -5.16 -0.63 -8.14
CA VAL A 76 -4.97 -2.03 -7.76
C VAL A 76 -6.07 -2.86 -8.40
N HIS A 77 -5.72 -3.70 -9.37
CA HIS A 77 -6.67 -4.59 -10.02
C HIS A 77 -7.00 -5.78 -9.13
N VAL A 78 -8.28 -6.07 -8.98
CA VAL A 78 -8.78 -7.23 -8.23
C VAL A 78 -9.10 -8.34 -9.24
N PRO A 79 -8.47 -9.54 -9.12
CA PRO A 79 -8.77 -10.66 -9.99
C PRO A 79 -10.22 -11.11 -9.91
N ASP A 80 -10.73 -11.65 -11.02
CA ASP A 80 -12.04 -12.28 -11.06
C ASP A 80 -12.15 -13.42 -10.03
N GLY A 81 -13.34 -13.59 -9.46
CA GLY A 81 -13.61 -14.58 -8.43
C GLY A 81 -13.19 -14.08 -7.05
N HIS A 82 -14.14 -13.41 -6.38
CA HIS A 82 -14.00 -12.96 -5.01
C HIS A 82 -13.77 -14.13 -4.04
N PRO A 83 -13.04 -13.90 -2.93
CA PRO A 83 -12.94 -14.88 -1.87
C PRO A 83 -14.32 -15.37 -1.40
N GLY A 84 -14.38 -16.62 -0.94
CA GLY A 84 -15.57 -17.12 -0.25
C GLY A 84 -15.88 -16.30 1.01
N LEU A 85 -17.10 -16.41 1.54
CA LEU A 85 -17.53 -15.67 2.72
C LEU A 85 -16.57 -15.90 3.91
N GLY A 86 -16.11 -14.81 4.52
CA GLY A 86 -15.16 -14.86 5.64
C GLY A 86 -13.70 -15.13 5.25
N LEU A 87 -13.42 -15.28 3.96
CA LEU A 87 -12.06 -15.39 3.43
C LEU A 87 -11.59 -14.06 2.86
N TYR A 88 -10.26 -13.91 2.81
CA TYR A 88 -9.60 -12.75 2.24
C TYR A 88 -8.55 -13.18 1.21
N ARG A 89 -8.23 -12.29 0.28
CA ARG A 89 -7.12 -12.45 -0.66
C ARG A 89 -6.26 -11.20 -0.62
N ASP A 90 -4.96 -11.40 -0.72
CA ASP A 90 -3.99 -10.34 -0.90
C ASP A 90 -3.65 -10.19 -2.39
N VAL A 91 -3.61 -8.96 -2.87
CA VAL A 91 -3.13 -8.60 -4.20
C VAL A 91 -2.07 -7.51 -4.08
N SER A 92 -1.07 -7.59 -4.95
CA SER A 92 0.01 -6.62 -5.03
C SER A 92 -0.02 -5.91 -6.37
N GLN A 93 0.18 -4.60 -6.35
CA GLN A 93 0.25 -3.77 -7.54
C GLN A 93 1.52 -2.94 -7.51
N ALA A 94 2.27 -2.98 -8.62
CA ALA A 94 3.46 -2.16 -8.78
C ALA A 94 3.12 -0.67 -8.59
N TYR A 95 3.85 -0.02 -7.68
CA TYR A 95 3.73 1.42 -7.43
C TYR A 95 4.95 2.16 -7.95
N ARG A 96 6.15 1.80 -7.48
CA ARG A 96 7.40 2.44 -7.91
C ARG A 96 8.52 1.41 -7.99
N SER A 97 9.40 1.55 -8.96
CA SER A 97 10.58 0.68 -9.10
C SER A 97 11.82 1.51 -9.39
N GLY A 98 12.98 0.99 -9.00
CA GLY A 98 14.26 1.66 -9.20
C GLY A 98 14.40 2.96 -8.40
N VAL A 99 13.73 3.08 -7.25
CA VAL A 99 13.76 4.31 -6.45
C VAL A 99 14.81 4.21 -5.36
N CYS A 100 15.71 5.20 -5.29
CA CYS A 100 16.64 5.36 -4.18
C CYS A 100 15.99 6.17 -3.05
N LEU A 101 15.79 5.56 -1.88
CA LEU A 101 15.39 6.28 -0.68
C LEU A 101 16.63 6.96 -0.07
N SER A 102 16.96 8.15 -0.55
CA SER A 102 18.26 8.79 -0.27
C SER A 102 18.47 9.35 1.13
N ARG A 103 17.49 9.21 2.04
CA ARG A 103 17.60 9.68 3.43
C ARG A 103 17.41 8.52 4.41
N PRO A 104 18.15 8.50 5.52
CA PRO A 104 17.87 7.56 6.59
C PRO A 104 16.65 8.02 7.40
N GLY A 105 15.98 7.06 8.04
CA GLY A 105 14.86 7.28 8.95
C GLY A 105 13.50 6.85 8.38
N SER A 106 12.45 7.23 9.10
CA SER A 106 11.08 6.77 8.86
C SER A 106 10.45 7.44 7.64
N TYR A 107 10.13 6.64 6.62
CA TYR A 107 9.23 7.03 5.54
C TYR A 107 7.83 6.58 5.86
N LEU A 108 6.86 7.50 5.75
CA LEU A 108 5.45 7.19 5.94
C LEU A 108 4.76 7.06 4.59
N PHE A 109 4.00 6.00 4.40
CA PHE A 109 3.12 5.80 3.26
C PHE A 109 1.68 5.84 3.72
N GLN A 110 0.92 6.77 3.15
CA GLN A 110 -0.45 7.05 3.52
C GLN A 110 -1.37 6.69 2.37
N PHE A 111 -2.46 6.00 2.65
CA PHE A 111 -3.42 5.50 1.69
C PHE A 111 -4.79 6.13 1.95
N GLU A 112 -5.43 6.56 0.86
CA GLU A 112 -6.80 7.07 0.86
C GLU A 112 -7.52 6.47 -0.35
N PRO A 113 -8.74 5.95 -0.20
CA PRO A 113 -9.46 5.41 -1.34
C PRO A 113 -10.00 6.54 -2.22
N LEU A 114 -9.86 6.41 -3.53
CA LEU A 114 -10.42 7.31 -4.54
C LEU A 114 -11.60 6.65 -5.26
N MET A 115 -12.49 6.05 -4.49
CA MET A 115 -13.66 5.33 -4.99
C MET A 115 -14.90 6.25 -5.04
N PRO A 116 -15.93 5.90 -5.84
CA PRO A 116 -17.14 6.74 -5.97
C PRO A 116 -18.00 6.84 -4.71
N GLY A 117 -17.97 5.85 -3.82
CA GLY A 117 -18.72 5.85 -2.55
C GLY A 117 -18.04 6.64 -1.43
N GLU A 118 -18.82 7.05 -0.43
CA GLU A 118 -18.30 7.63 0.83
C GLU A 118 -17.48 6.62 1.63
N GLU A 119 -17.84 5.34 1.52
CA GLU A 119 -17.18 4.21 2.18
C GLU A 119 -16.89 3.11 1.16
N VAL A 120 -15.80 2.38 1.40
CA VAL A 120 -15.38 1.24 0.59
C VAL A 120 -15.45 -0.02 1.45
N GLU A 121 -16.46 -0.84 1.22
CA GLU A 121 -16.61 -2.12 1.91
C GLU A 121 -15.64 -3.18 1.38
N GLY A 122 -15.27 -4.12 2.24
CA GLY A 122 -14.54 -5.32 1.86
C GLY A 122 -13.05 -5.13 1.62
N VAL A 123 -12.50 -3.92 1.78
CA VAL A 123 -11.06 -3.72 1.93
C VAL A 123 -10.73 -3.89 3.42
N ALA A 124 -9.95 -4.92 3.76
CA ALA A 124 -9.63 -5.24 5.15
C ALA A 124 -8.27 -4.70 5.59
N ALA A 125 -7.35 -4.50 4.65
CA ALA A 125 -6.05 -3.93 4.94
C ALA A 125 -5.38 -3.35 3.69
N VAL A 126 -4.50 -2.37 3.89
CA VAL A 126 -3.66 -1.78 2.84
C VAL A 126 -2.25 -1.54 3.36
N GLY A 127 -1.26 -1.66 2.47
CA GLY A 127 0.13 -1.54 2.85
C GLY A 127 1.09 -1.35 1.68
N MET A 128 2.37 -1.46 2.01
CA MET A 128 3.48 -1.37 1.07
C MET A 128 4.43 -2.54 1.30
N ASP A 129 4.82 -3.21 0.23
CA ASP A 129 5.96 -4.13 0.19
C ASP A 129 7.14 -3.44 -0.48
N ILE A 130 8.28 -3.38 0.21
CA ILE A 130 9.49 -2.69 -0.25
C ILE A 130 10.66 -3.68 -0.25
N TYR A 131 11.30 -3.86 -1.41
CA TYR A 131 12.44 -4.75 -1.59
C TYR A 131 13.55 -4.08 -2.43
#